data_AF-A0A0K2RII4-F1
#
_entry.id   AF-A0A0K2RII4-F1
#
_cell.length_a   1.000
_cell.length_b   1.000
_cell.length_c   1.000
_cell.angle_alpha   90.00
_cell.angle_beta   90.00
_cell.angle_gamma   90.00
#
_symmetry.space_group_name_H-M   'P 1'
#
loop_
_entity.id
_entity.type
_entity.pdbx_description
1 polymer ?
#
loop_
_entity_poly.entity_id
_entity_poly.type
_entity_poly.pdbx_seq_one_letter_code
_entity_poly.pdbx_strand_id
1 'polypeptide(L)' 'MAKETMTQRFMRATGKLRIIFGPAHSSSLDHEMTEENKRLLVRRQAEAQQWETVRRPDGSTYVVPKNPDDKSLR' A
#
# COMPACT_ATOMS: atom_id res chain seq x y z
N MET A 1 22.42 8.23 -34.02
CA MET A 1 22.51 7.46 -32.76
C MET A 1 21.77 8.25 -31.68
N ALA A 2 20.51 7.92 -31.38
CA ALA A 2 19.75 8.64 -30.35
C ALA A 2 20.38 8.39 -28.97
N LYS A 3 20.69 9.47 -28.26
CA LYS A 3 21.33 9.44 -26.94
C LYS A 3 20.38 8.76 -25.95
N GLU A 4 20.76 7.59 -25.42
CA GLU A 4 19.96 6.86 -24.43
C GLU A 4 19.65 7.78 -23.25
N THR A 5 18.36 7.94 -22.95
CA THR A 5 17.90 8.79 -21.84
C THR A 5 18.19 8.12 -20.50
N MET A 6 18.34 8.92 -19.42
CA MET A 6 18.55 8.37 -18.07
C MET A 6 17.43 7.40 -17.66
N THR A 7 16.20 7.64 -18.11
CA THR A 7 15.05 6.75 -17.92
C THR A 7 15.25 5.39 -18.59
N GLN A 8 15.76 5.35 -19.82
CA GLN A 8 16.05 4.09 -20.52
C GLN A 8 17.15 3.29 -19.80
N ARG A 9 18.19 3.95 -19.29
CA ARG A 9 19.24 3.29 -18.50
C ARG A 9 18.69 2.73 -17.18
N PHE A 10 17.82 3.47 -16.50
CA PHE A 10 17.16 3.01 -15.27
C PHE A 10 16.26 1.80 -15.52
N MET A 11 15.38 1.86 -16.53
CA MET A 11 14.50 0.74 -16.90
C MET A 11 15.29 -0.52 -17.27
N ARG A 12 16.43 -0.35 -17.96
CA ARG A 12 17.31 -1.46 -18.31
C ARG A 12 18.01 -2.05 -17.08
N ALA A 13 18.43 -1.22 -16.12
CA ALA A 13 19.05 -1.68 -14.88
C ALA A 13 18.05 -2.44 -13.99
N THR A 14 16.85 -1.89 -13.78
CA THR A 14 15.80 -2.53 -12.99
C THR A 14 15.24 -3.79 -13.69
N GLY A 15 15.17 -3.79 -15.01
CA GLY A 15 14.86 -5.00 -15.79
C GLY A 15 15.91 -6.10 -15.63
N LYS A 16 17.20 -5.77 -15.64
CA LYS A 16 18.28 -6.74 -15.38
C LYS A 16 18.24 -7.30 -13.95
N LEU A 17 17.90 -6.47 -12.96
CA LEU A 17 17.69 -6.92 -11.59
C LEU A 17 16.57 -7.97 -11.51
N ARG A 18 15.49 -7.82 -12.29
CA ARG A 18 14.42 -8.83 -12.39
C ARG A 18 14.90 -10.18 -12.94
N ILE A 19 15.93 -10.21 -13.78
CA ILE A 19 16.51 -11.46 -14.30
C ILE A 19 17.26 -12.20 -13.18
N ILE A 20 17.93 -11.46 -12.28
CA ILE A 20 18.72 -12.03 -11.19
C ILE A 20 17.84 -12.44 -10.00
N PHE A 21 16.89 -11.57 -9.62
CA PHE A 21 16.01 -11.77 -8.47
C PHE A 21 14.71 -12.51 -8.83
N GLY A 22 14.48 -12.79 -10.11
CA GLY A 22 13.23 -13.35 -10.61
C GLY A 22 12.09 -12.31 -10.68
N PRO A 23 10.94 -12.68 -11.26
CA PRO A 23 9.74 -11.86 -11.18
C PRO A 23 9.33 -11.67 -9.71
N ALA A 24 8.84 -10.48 -9.37
CA ALA A 24 8.20 -10.26 -8.08
C ALA A 24 7.16 -11.36 -7.85
N HIS A 25 7.14 -11.93 -6.64
CA HIS A 25 6.27 -13.04 -6.27
C HIS A 25 4.82 -12.73 -6.64
N SER A 26 4.35 -13.31 -7.74
CA SER A 26 2.98 -13.21 -8.21
C SER A 26 2.23 -14.45 -7.73
N SER A 27 1.95 -14.52 -6.44
CA SER A 27 0.97 -15.50 -5.96
C SER A 27 -0.40 -15.07 -6.48
N SER A 28 -1.19 -16.04 -6.95
CA SER A 28 -2.58 -15.76 -7.29
C SER A 28 -3.32 -15.29 -6.04
N LEU A 29 -4.08 -14.21 -6.18
CA LEU A 29 -5.02 -13.77 -5.14
C LEU A 29 -6.17 -14.77 -4.93
N ASP A 30 -6.26 -15.81 -5.77
CA ASP A 30 -7.27 -16.88 -5.71
C ASP A 30 -6.95 -17.98 -4.68
N HIS A 31 -5.85 -17.88 -3.93
CA HIS A 31 -5.59 -18.82 -2.84
C HIS A 31 -6.45 -18.47 -1.61
N GLU A 32 -7.01 -19.49 -0.96
CA GLU A 32 -7.72 -19.28 0.31
C GLU A 32 -6.79 -18.65 1.35
N MET A 33 -7.30 -17.68 2.09
CA MET A 33 -6.53 -17.09 3.19
C MET A 33 -6.24 -18.16 4.25
N THR A 34 -4.98 -18.31 4.63
CA THR A 34 -4.61 -19.09 5.82
C THR A 34 -5.33 -18.54 7.06
N GLU A 35 -5.55 -19.39 8.06
CA GLU A 35 -6.20 -18.97 9.31
C GLU A 35 -5.44 -17.83 10.01
N GLU A 36 -4.12 -17.82 9.89
CA GLU A 36 -3.25 -16.74 10.39
C GLU A 36 -3.54 -15.41 9.68
N ASN A 37 -3.66 -15.43 8.35
CA ASN A 37 -4.00 -14.26 7.55
C ASN A 37 -5.42 -13.76 7.85
N LYS A 38 -6.38 -14.65 8.08
CA LYS A 38 -7.74 -14.28 8.49
C LYS A 38 -7.72 -13.55 9.85
N ARG A 39 -7.00 -14.09 10.84
CA ARG A 39 -6.84 -13.45 12.16
C ARG A 39 -6.16 -12.09 12.05
N LEU A 40 -5.11 -11.98 11.23
CA LEU A 40 -4.44 -10.72 10.96
C LEU A 40 -5.40 -9.70 10.33
N LEU A 41 -6.19 -10.13 9.34
CA LEU A 41 -7.17 -9.27 8.68
C LEU A 41 -8.20 -8.74 9.67
N VAL A 42 -8.76 -9.59 10.53
CA VAL A 42 -9.72 -9.17 11.56
C VAL A 42 -9.11 -8.11 12.48
N ARG A 43 -7.86 -8.32 12.93
CA ARG A 43 -7.14 -7.33 13.75
C ARG A 43 -6.97 -6.00 13.01
N ARG A 44 -6.52 -6.04 11.76
CA ARG A 44 -6.33 -4.83 10.94
C ARG A 44 -7.63 -4.10 10.66
N GLN A 45 -8.73 -4.82 10.44
CA GLN A 45 -10.04 -4.22 10.28
C GLN A 45 -10.50 -3.52 11.56
N ALA A 46 -10.25 -4.11 12.74
CA ALA A 46 -10.54 -3.46 14.01
C ALA A 46 -9.67 -2.20 14.24
N GLU A 47 -8.39 -2.23 13.87
CA GLU A 47 -7.49 -1.07 13.89
C GLU A 47 -7.96 0.03 12.92
N ALA A 48 -8.41 -0.33 11.71
CA ALA A 48 -8.90 0.62 10.71
C ALA A 48 -10.23 1.28 11.13
N GLN A 49 -11.07 0.58 11.90
CA GLN A 49 -12.33 1.12 12.41
C GLN A 49 -12.16 2.24 13.45
N GLN A 50 -10.94 2.52 13.91
CA GLN A 50 -10.63 3.62 14.82
C GLN A 50 -10.73 5.00 14.14
N TRP A 51 -10.84 5.03 12.81
CA TRP A 51 -10.79 6.26 12.02
C TRP A 51 -12.13 6.56 11.36
N GLU A 52 -12.43 7.84 11.21
CA GLU A 52 -13.56 8.33 10.43
C GLU A 52 -13.12 9.38 9.39
N THR A 53 -13.89 9.47 8.30
CA THR A 53 -13.61 10.41 7.21
C THR A 53 -14.52 11.61 7.35
N VAL A 54 -13.94 12.80 7.48
CA VAL A 54 -14.67 14.07 7.56
C VAL A 54 -14.54 14.81 6.23
N ARG A 55 -15.68 15.15 5.64
CA ARG A 55 -15.78 16.00 4.45
C ARG A 55 -16.10 17.43 4.89
N ARG A 56 -15.27 18.39 4.49
CA ARG A 56 -15.54 19.82 4.72
C ARG A 56 -16.38 20.42 3.58
N PRO A 57 -17.06 21.55 3.82
CA PRO A 57 -17.83 22.25 2.79
C PRO A 57 -16.99 22.72 1.59
N ASP A 58 -15.68 22.91 1.76
CA ASP A 58 -14.73 23.26 0.69
C ASP A 58 -14.37 22.07 -0.24
N GLY A 59 -14.95 20.88 0.01
CA GLY A 59 -14.71 19.66 -0.76
C GLY A 59 -13.52 18.83 -0.27
N SER A 60 -12.69 19.34 0.64
CA SER A 60 -11.56 18.63 1.22
C SER A 60 -12.00 17.47 2.12
N THR A 61 -11.17 16.42 2.17
CA THR A 61 -11.45 15.18 2.91
C THR A 61 -10.27 14.83 3.79
N TYR A 62 -10.52 14.58 5.07
CA TYR A 62 -9.49 14.19 6.02
C TYR A 62 -9.95 13.00 6.85
N VAL A 63 -8.97 12.26 7.35
CA VAL A 63 -9.19 11.15 8.28
C VAL A 63 -8.89 11.66 9.68
N VAL A 64 -9.81 11.45 10.62
CA VAL A 64 -9.66 11.81 12.03
C VAL A 64 -9.90 10.57 12.90
N PRO A 65 -9.24 10.45 14.07
CA PRO A 65 -9.55 9.37 14.99
C PRO A 65 -10.95 9.59 15.57
N LYS A 66 -11.70 8.50 15.73
CA LYS A 66 -13.01 8.53 16.42
C LYS A 66 -12.87 8.85 17.90
N ASN A 67 -11.75 8.46 18.51
CA ASN A 67 -11.43 8.85 19.87
C ASN A 67 -10.87 10.29 19.88
N PRO A 68 -11.57 11.27 20.49
CA PRO A 68 -11.13 12.66 20.50
C PRO A 68 -9.83 12.88 21.30
N ASP A 69 -9.48 11.95 22.19
CA ASP A 69 -8.25 12.01 22.99
C ASP A 69 -7.06 11.34 22.27
N ASP A 70 -7.29 10.68 21.14
CA ASP A 70 -6.24 10.05 20.35
C ASP A 70 -5.45 11.11 19.57
N LYS A 71 -4.18 11.27 19.95
CA LYS A 71 -3.23 12.23 19.38
C LYS A 71 -2.25 11.59 18.39
N SER A 72 -2.45 10.33 18.00
CA SER A 72 -1.49 9.60 17.14
C SER A 72 -1.31 10.20 15.73
N LEU A 73 -2.22 11.07 15.27
CA LEU A 73 -2.10 11.82 14.00
C LEU A 73 -1.62 13.28 14.16
N ARG A 74 -1.37 13.77 15.39
CA ARG A 74 -0.95 15.16 15.64
C ARG A 74 0.55 15.30 15.82
#